data_AF-A0A9P6H5N5-F1
#
_entry.id   AF-A0A9P6H5N5-F1
#
_cell.length_a   1.000
_cell.length_b   1.000
_cell.length_c   1.000
_cell.angle_alpha   90.00
_cell.angle_beta   90.00
_cell.angle_gamma   90.00
#
_symmetry.space_group_name_H-M   'P 1'
#
loop_
_entity.id
_entity.type
_entity.pdbx_description
1 polymer ?
#
loop_
_entity_poly.entity_id
_entity_poly.type
_entity_poly.pdbx_seq_one_letter_code
_entity_poly.pdbx_strand_id
1 'polypeptide(L)'
;MMTSPAPAHIQVARTDDTFELYDLRVEVICPPNERILCGAKDGDHFTLEGEMLKLPPGQGISIYSLSAVLPLLAAKQRVTHPNDWMTTDAEISCPDPHCKSRMKITRTRKRVFSHGDVTAVPLPQNASSN
;
A
#
# COMPACT_ATOMS: atom_id res chain seq x y z
N MET A 1 61.20 -21.72 0.79
CA MET A 1 59.93 -21.64 1.55
C MET A 1 59.56 -20.18 1.73
N MET A 2 58.66 -19.66 0.89
CA MET A 2 57.91 -18.43 1.15
C MET A 2 56.53 -18.63 0.53
N THR A 3 55.57 -19.03 1.36
CA THR A 3 54.17 -19.19 0.98
C THR A 3 53.54 -17.80 0.92
N SER A 4 53.08 -17.40 -0.27
CA SER A 4 52.31 -16.18 -0.48
C SER A 4 50.99 -16.24 0.31
N PRO A 5 50.54 -15.16 0.98
CA PRO A 5 49.28 -15.19 1.72
C PRO A 5 48.10 -15.24 0.75
N ALA A 6 47.10 -16.06 1.07
CA ALA A 6 45.84 -16.14 0.33
C ALA A 6 45.08 -14.80 0.42
N PRO A 7 44.36 -14.38 -0.63
CA PRO A 7 43.60 -13.14 -0.62
C PRO A 7 42.52 -13.19 0.46
N ALA A 8 42.45 -12.14 1.28
CA ALA A 8 41.40 -11.97 2.26
C ALA A 8 40.05 -11.93 1.54
N HIS A 9 39.16 -12.87 1.85
CA HIS A 9 37.77 -12.80 1.43
C HIS A 9 37.15 -11.55 2.05
N ILE A 10 36.95 -10.51 1.24
CA ILE A 10 36.13 -9.36 1.61
C ILE A 10 34.70 -9.90 1.70
N GLN A 11 34.24 -10.17 2.91
CA GLN A 11 32.82 -10.35 3.18
C GLN A 11 32.16 -8.98 2.96
N VAL A 12 31.61 -8.77 1.77
CA VAL A 12 30.68 -7.67 1.53
C VAL A 12 29.47 -7.95 2.43
N ALA A 13 29.35 -7.20 3.53
CA ALA A 13 28.11 -7.18 4.30
C ALA A 13 26.98 -6.86 3.32
N ARG A 14 26.01 -7.77 3.16
CA ARG A 14 24.81 -7.45 2.40
C ARG A 14 24.15 -6.30 3.13
N THR A 15 24.12 -5.13 2.50
CA THR A 15 23.32 -4.00 2.97
C THR A 15 21.89 -4.50 3.13
N ASP A 16 21.28 -4.26 4.29
CA ASP A 16 19.86 -4.53 4.47
C ASP A 16 19.09 -3.66 3.48
N ASP A 17 18.48 -4.31 2.49
CA ASP A 17 17.72 -3.66 1.42
C ASP A 17 16.21 -3.82 1.61
N THR A 18 15.80 -4.17 2.84
CA THR A 18 14.40 -4.40 3.14
C THR A 18 13.63 -3.12 3.49
N PHE A 19 12.33 -3.12 3.20
CA PHE A 19 11.41 -2.07 3.63
C PHE A 19 10.02 -2.65 3.94
N GLU A 20 9.23 -1.91 4.70
CA GLU A 20 7.88 -2.32 5.08
C GLU A 20 6.80 -1.48 4.39
N LEU A 21 5.72 -2.14 3.99
CA LEU A 21 4.44 -1.50 3.62
C LEU A 21 3.31 -2.14 4.41
N TYR A 22 2.25 -1.38 4.67
CA TYR A 22 0.98 -1.94 5.13
C TYR A 22 0.20 -2.53 3.96
N ASP A 23 -0.39 -3.69 4.16
CA ASP A 23 -1.53 -4.14 3.36
C ASP A 23 -2.75 -3.30 3.76
N LEU A 24 -3.61 -2.97 2.79
CA LEU A 24 -4.81 -2.16 3.04
C LEU A 24 -6.07 -3.00 2.85
N ARG A 25 -7.09 -2.70 3.66
CA ARG A 25 -8.48 -3.03 3.37
C ARG A 25 -9.21 -1.75 3.03
N VAL A 26 -9.85 -1.70 1.87
CA VAL A 26 -10.68 -0.57 1.45
C VAL A 26 -12.12 -1.04 1.38
N GLU A 27 -12.95 -0.51 2.26
CA GLU A 27 -14.32 -0.97 2.50
C GLU A 27 -15.32 0.14 2.22
N VAL A 28 -16.39 -0.19 1.49
CA VAL A 28 -17.49 0.72 1.19
C VAL A 28 -18.36 0.88 2.44
N ILE A 29 -18.64 2.14 2.76
CA ILE A 29 -19.60 2.56 3.78
C ILE A 29 -20.75 3.26 3.09
N CYS A 30 -21.96 2.77 3.32
CA CYS A 30 -23.20 3.34 2.80
C CYS A 30 -24.02 3.90 3.97
N PRO A 31 -24.33 5.21 4.00
CA PRO A 31 -25.18 5.76 5.04
C PRO A 31 -26.57 5.09 5.04
N PRO A 32 -27.17 4.86 6.21
CA PRO A 32 -28.51 4.28 6.29
C PRO A 32 -29.54 5.21 5.64
N ASN A 33 -30.53 4.62 4.98
CA ASN A 33 -31.63 5.31 4.30
C ASN A 33 -31.21 6.23 3.13
N GLU A 34 -29.97 6.12 2.63
CA GLU A 34 -29.53 6.84 1.42
C GLU A 34 -29.58 5.96 0.17
N ARG A 35 -29.88 6.57 -0.98
CA ARG A 35 -29.80 5.88 -2.26
C ARG A 35 -28.36 5.87 -2.77
N ILE A 36 -27.82 4.69 -3.02
CA ILE A 36 -26.47 4.52 -3.59
C ILE A 36 -26.57 4.37 -5.12
N LEU A 37 -25.89 5.26 -5.85
CA LEU A 37 -26.00 5.36 -7.31
C LEU A 37 -24.86 4.64 -8.04
N CYS A 38 -23.72 4.44 -7.39
CA CYS A 38 -22.55 3.80 -7.98
C CYS A 38 -22.63 2.25 -8.01
N GLY A 39 -23.75 1.68 -7.54
CA GLY A 39 -23.96 0.22 -7.46
C GLY A 39 -23.25 -0.47 -6.30
N ALA A 40 -22.53 0.28 -5.48
CA ALA A 40 -21.84 -0.26 -4.31
C ALA A 40 -22.83 -0.66 -3.21
N LYS A 41 -22.49 -1.69 -2.45
CA LYS A 41 -23.22 -2.15 -1.26
C LYS A 41 -22.38 -1.92 -0.02
N ASP A 42 -23.05 -1.72 1.10
CA ASP A 42 -22.36 -1.60 2.39
C ASP A 42 -21.52 -2.86 2.66
N GLY A 43 -20.26 -2.68 3.05
CA GLY A 43 -19.32 -3.78 3.29
C GLY A 43 -18.64 -4.38 2.05
N ASP A 44 -19.02 -3.96 0.83
CA ASP A 44 -18.23 -4.28 -0.37
C ASP A 44 -16.80 -3.79 -0.15
N HIS A 45 -15.79 -4.59 -0.48
CA HIS A 45 -14.41 -4.22 -0.22
C HIS A 45 -13.42 -4.81 -1.21
N PHE A 46 -12.21 -4.25 -1.24
CA PHE A 46 -11.03 -4.91 -1.80
C PHE A 46 -9.89 -4.87 -0.79
N THR A 47 -8.95 -5.81 -0.93
CA THR A 47 -7.66 -5.75 -0.24
C THR A 47 -6.58 -5.31 -1.22
N LEU A 48 -5.64 -4.51 -0.73
CA LEU A 48 -4.38 -4.24 -1.41
C LEU A 48 -3.29 -4.96 -0.63
N GLU A 49 -2.87 -6.11 -1.15
CA GLU A 49 -1.87 -6.97 -0.54
C GLU A 49 -0.53 -6.78 -1.26
N GLY A 50 0.37 -6.04 -0.64
CA GLY A 50 1.50 -5.46 -1.36
C GLY A 50 1.01 -4.57 -2.50
N GLU A 51 1.33 -4.91 -3.74
CA GLU A 51 0.87 -4.19 -4.93
C GLU A 51 -0.39 -4.79 -5.58
N MET A 52 -0.89 -5.92 -5.05
CA MET A 52 -1.98 -6.67 -5.65
C MET A 52 -3.33 -6.27 -5.06
N LEU A 53 -4.18 -5.66 -5.89
CA LEU A 53 -5.58 -5.44 -5.57
C LEU A 53 -6.37 -6.75 -5.74
N LYS A 54 -7.11 -7.16 -4.71
CA LYS A 54 -7.94 -8.37 -4.72
C LYS A 54 -9.38 -8.06 -4.31
N LEU A 55 -10.31 -8.60 -5.07
CA LEU A 55 -11.75 -8.54 -4.80
C LEU A 55 -12.26 -9.89 -4.29
N PRO A 56 -13.27 -9.90 -3.40
CA PRO A 56 -14.02 -11.11 -3.10
C PRO A 56 -14.67 -11.70 -4.38
N PRO A 57 -14.85 -13.03 -4.46
CA PRO A 57 -15.49 -13.66 -5.61
C PRO A 57 -16.87 -13.07 -5.90
N GLY A 58 -17.11 -12.70 -7.17
CA GLY A 58 -18.38 -12.16 -7.62
C GLY A 58 -18.68 -10.72 -7.18
N GLN A 59 -17.78 -10.06 -6.47
CA GLN A 59 -17.95 -8.66 -6.06
C GLN A 59 -17.31 -7.72 -7.10
N GLY A 60 -18.07 -6.70 -7.50
CA GLY A 60 -17.55 -5.58 -8.28
C GLY A 60 -17.31 -4.36 -7.40
N ILE A 61 -16.42 -3.47 -7.85
CA ILE A 61 -16.31 -2.11 -7.34
C ILE A 61 -16.44 -1.18 -8.55
N SER A 62 -17.21 -0.10 -8.39
CA SER A 62 -17.31 0.92 -9.44
C SER A 62 -15.93 1.46 -9.79
N ILE A 63 -15.59 1.47 -11.08
CA ILE A 63 -14.31 2.01 -11.56
C ILE A 63 -14.18 3.50 -11.22
N TYR A 64 -15.30 4.23 -11.16
CA TYR A 64 -15.30 5.64 -10.76
C TYR A 64 -14.99 5.79 -9.27
N SER A 65 -15.63 4.99 -8.41
CA SER A 65 -15.25 4.95 -6.99
C SER A 65 -13.77 4.58 -6.83
N LEU A 66 -13.30 3.52 -7.49
CA LEU A 66 -11.89 3.11 -7.45
C LEU A 66 -10.96 4.26 -7.86
N SER A 67 -11.28 4.99 -8.92
CA SER A 67 -10.47 6.13 -9.38
C SER A 67 -10.34 7.25 -8.34
N ALA A 68 -11.33 7.44 -7.46
CA ALA A 68 -11.27 8.43 -6.39
C ALA A 68 -10.30 8.03 -5.26
N VAL A 69 -10.20 6.74 -4.94
CA VAL A 69 -9.34 6.24 -3.85
C VAL A 69 -7.95 5.84 -4.30
N LEU A 70 -7.79 5.41 -5.55
CA LEU A 70 -6.54 4.89 -6.12
C LEU A 70 -5.33 5.83 -5.91
N PRO A 71 -5.43 7.16 -6.08
CA PRO A 71 -4.30 8.07 -5.90
C PRO A 71 -3.73 8.10 -4.47
N LEU A 72 -4.52 7.66 -3.47
CA LEU A 72 -4.16 7.75 -2.06
C LEU A 72 -3.52 6.45 -1.53
N LEU A 73 -3.70 5.32 -2.24
CA LEU A 73 -3.34 4.00 -1.71
C LEU A 73 -1.84 3.87 -1.42
N ALA A 74 -0.98 4.28 -2.36
CA ALA A 74 0.48 4.15 -2.20
C ALA A 74 1.00 4.94 -0.98
N ALA A 75 0.45 6.13 -0.72
CA ALA A 75 0.79 6.90 0.47
C ALA A 75 0.24 6.25 1.75
N LYS A 76 -0.98 5.72 1.70
CA LYS A 76 -1.62 5.02 2.83
C LYS A 76 -0.92 3.72 3.22
N GLN A 77 -0.20 3.06 2.31
CA GLN A 77 0.64 1.91 2.61
C GLN A 77 1.91 2.25 3.41
N ARG A 78 2.41 3.49 3.32
CA ARG A 78 3.64 3.91 3.98
C ARG A 78 3.36 4.41 5.39
N VAL A 79 4.38 4.41 6.24
CA VAL A 79 4.34 5.21 7.47
C VAL A 79 4.32 6.68 7.07
N THR A 80 3.35 7.41 7.61
CA THR A 80 3.13 8.84 7.35
C THR A 80 3.31 9.62 8.65
N HIS A 81 3.61 10.91 8.57
CA HIS A 81 3.84 11.73 9.75
C HIS A 81 2.54 11.85 10.60
N PRO A 82 2.59 11.73 11.94
CA PRO A 82 1.39 11.70 12.78
C PRO A 82 0.50 12.95 12.66
N ASN A 83 1.09 14.10 12.33
CA ASN A 83 0.36 15.37 12.17
C ASN A 83 -0.08 15.67 10.72
N ASP A 84 0.15 14.75 9.78
CA ASP A 84 -0.33 14.88 8.41
C ASP A 84 -1.77 14.34 8.31
N TRP A 85 -2.65 15.06 7.62
CA TRP A 85 -4.01 14.61 7.35
C TRP A 85 -4.03 13.25 6.62
N MET A 86 -2.98 12.96 5.83
CA MET A 86 -2.77 11.66 5.20
C MET A 86 -2.65 10.51 6.21
N THR A 87 -2.37 10.78 7.49
CA THR A 87 -2.37 9.77 8.56
C THR A 87 -3.75 9.56 9.15
N THR A 88 -4.51 10.63 9.39
CA THR A 88 -5.78 10.60 10.13
C THR A 88 -7.00 10.33 9.25
N ASP A 89 -7.08 10.94 8.07
CA ASP A 89 -8.29 10.94 7.26
C ASP A 89 -8.36 9.70 6.39
N ALA A 90 -9.29 8.79 6.67
CA ALA A 90 -9.34 7.47 6.03
C ALA A 90 -10.53 7.26 5.09
N GLU A 91 -11.47 8.20 5.02
CA GLU A 91 -12.72 8.06 4.26
C GLU A 91 -12.70 8.93 2.99
N ILE A 92 -12.93 8.30 1.84
CA ILE A 92 -12.91 8.93 0.53
C ILE A 92 -14.32 8.86 -0.04
N SER A 93 -14.88 10.01 -0.40
CA SER A 93 -16.23 10.09 -0.98
C SER A 93 -16.30 9.50 -2.39
N CYS A 94 -17.45 8.95 -2.74
CA CYS A 94 -17.78 8.66 -4.13
C CYS A 94 -17.61 9.95 -4.97
N PRO A 95 -17.06 9.86 -6.21
CA PRO A 95 -16.86 11.06 -7.03
C PRO A 95 -18.16 11.65 -7.57
N ASP A 96 -19.27 10.88 -7.58
CA ASP A 96 -20.60 11.43 -7.85
C ASP A 96 -21.12 12.18 -6.60
N PRO A 97 -21.33 13.51 -6.65
CA PRO A 97 -21.76 14.30 -5.50
C PRO A 97 -23.14 13.90 -4.94
N HIS A 98 -23.95 13.20 -5.74
CA HIS A 98 -25.26 12.71 -5.35
C HIS A 98 -25.23 11.28 -4.81
N CYS A 99 -24.10 10.58 -4.88
CA CYS A 99 -23.91 9.29 -4.26
C CYS A 99 -23.26 9.45 -2.88
N LYS A 100 -23.95 9.06 -1.82
CA LYS A 100 -23.46 9.24 -0.43
C LYS A 100 -22.53 8.16 0.09
N SER A 101 -22.19 7.17 -0.74
CA SER A 101 -21.20 6.14 -0.39
C SER A 101 -19.82 6.74 -0.19
N ARG A 102 -19.05 6.13 0.71
CA ARG A 102 -17.64 6.43 0.95
C ARG A 102 -16.85 5.13 0.97
N MET A 103 -15.53 5.23 0.82
CA MET A 103 -14.63 4.10 1.04
C MET A 103 -13.67 4.43 2.17
N LYS A 104 -13.61 3.55 3.16
CA LYS A 104 -12.71 3.65 4.31
C LYS A 104 -11.47 2.79 4.08
N ILE A 105 -10.31 3.41 4.18
CA ILE A 105 -9.01 2.74 4.10
C ILE A 105 -8.57 2.35 5.51
N THR A 106 -8.26 1.07 5.72
CA THR A 106 -7.71 0.56 6.97
C THR A 106 -6.38 -0.11 6.71
N ARG A 107 -5.32 0.32 7.40
CA ARG A 107 -4.04 -0.40 7.44
C ARG A 107 -4.24 -1.70 8.22
N THR A 108 -3.77 -2.81 7.66
CA THR A 108 -3.94 -4.14 8.26
C THR A 108 -2.58 -4.68 8.74
N ARG A 109 -2.04 -5.72 8.11
CA ARG A 109 -0.71 -6.24 8.44
C ARG A 109 0.40 -5.41 7.79
N LYS A 110 1.58 -5.46 8.38
CA LYS A 110 2.83 -5.06 7.73
C LYS A 110 3.36 -6.21 6.87
N ARG A 111 3.97 -5.86 5.75
CA ARG A 111 4.64 -6.76 4.83
C ARG A 111 6.04 -6.24 4.56
N VAL A 112 7.02 -7.13 4.66
CA VAL A 112 8.42 -6.85 4.34
C VAL A 112 8.65 -7.14 2.86
N PHE A 113 9.38 -6.26 2.20
CA PHE A 113 9.88 -6.38 0.84
C PHE A 113 11.39 -6.25 0.85
N SER A 114 12.06 -6.78 -0.18
CA SER A 114 13.44 -6.46 -0.52
C SER A 114 13.45 -5.56 -1.75
N HIS A 115 14.30 -4.54 -1.77
CA HIS A 115 14.45 -3.60 -2.89
C HIS A 115 14.80 -4.32 -4.19
N GLY A 116 15.74 -5.26 -4.14
CA GLY A 116 16.16 -6.03 -5.31
C GLY A 116 15.05 -6.90 -5.93
N ASP A 117 14.03 -7.26 -5.15
CA ASP A 117 12.89 -8.07 -5.63
C ASP A 117 11.85 -7.24 -6.39
N VAL A 118 11.78 -5.92 -6.13
CA VAL A 118 10.69 -5.05 -6.62
C VAL A 118 11.16 -3.97 -7.59
N THR A 119 12.46 -3.81 -7.81
CA THR A 119 12.98 -2.90 -8.83
C THR A 119 14.35 -3.32 -9.34
N ALA A 120 14.60 -3.06 -10.62
CA ALA A 120 15.90 -3.28 -11.25
C ALA A 120 16.90 -2.12 -11.01
N VAL A 121 16.44 -0.98 -10.50
CA VAL A 121 17.31 0.18 -10.22
C VAL A 121 18.08 -0.09 -8.94
N PRO A 122 19.43 -0.11 -8.93
CA PRO A 122 20.20 -0.43 -7.72
C PRO A 122 20.10 0.67 -6.66
N LEU A 123 20.26 0.30 -5.38
CA LEU A 123 20.44 1.27 -4.30
C LEU A 123 21.76 2.04 -4.49
N PRO A 124 21.80 3.35 -4.12
CA PRO A 124 23.05 4.08 -4.07
C PRO A 124 24.05 3.42 -3.12
N GLN A 125 25.33 3.34 -3.50
CA GLN A 125 26.38 2.66 -2.73
C GLN A 125 26.62 3.22 -1.32
N ASN A 126 26.08 4.42 -1.01
CA ASN A 126 26.22 5.10 0.28
C ASN A 126 24.87 5.33 0.98
N ALA A 127 23.83 4.59 0.65
CA ALA A 127 22.56 4.66 1.38
C ALA A 127 22.73 3.98 2.75
N SER A 128 23.24 4.74 3.73
CA SER A 128 23.23 4.32 5.13
C SER A 128 21.79 4.15 5.59
N SER A 129 21.49 3.04 6.25
CA SER A 129 20.21 2.80 6.93
C SER A 129 19.96 3.94 7.92
N ASN A 130 18.89 4.71 7.69
CA ASN A 130 18.50 5.86 8.51
C ASN A 130 17.38 5.46 9.48
#